data_AF-A0A821KTQ1-F1
#
_entry.id   AF-A0A821KTQ1-F1
#
_cell.length_a   1.000
_cell.length_b   1.000
_cell.length_c   1.000
_cell.angle_alpha   90.00
_cell.angle_beta   90.00
_cell.angle_gamma   90.00
#
_symmetry.space_group_name_H-M   'P 1'
#
loop_
_entity.id
_entity.type
_entity.pdbx_description
1 polymer ?
#
loop_
_entity_poly.entity_id
_entity_poly.type
_entity_poly.pdbx_seq_one_letter_code
_entity_poly.pdbx_strand_id
1 'polypeptide(L)'
;CATIDHYIFACGGFDGTIHLSSVERYDSQTNQWTNVTSMSVRRCYCGSAFIRGRIAVIGGYDGTSLLDTVEVYDSDKDEWT
;
A
#
# COMPACT_ATOMS: atom_id res chain seq x y z
N CYS A 1 4.55 -3.22 -5.09
CA CYS A 1 4.32 -4.09 -3.92
C CYS A 1 5.55 -4.02 -3.02
N ALA A 2 5.35 -4.19 -1.72
CA ALA A 2 6.42 -4.23 -0.73
C ALA A 2 6.31 -5.53 0.08
N THR A 3 7.40 -5.95 0.72
CA THR A 3 7.46 -7.20 1.47
C THR A 3 8.02 -6.96 2.87
N ILE A 4 7.42 -7.60 3.87
CA ILE A 4 7.92 -7.67 5.25
C ILE A 4 7.87 -9.13 5.66
N ASP A 5 9.02 -9.75 5.94
CA ASP A 5 9.11 -11.17 6.27
C ASP A 5 8.38 -12.08 5.27
N HIS A 6 7.40 -12.88 5.74
CA HIS A 6 6.57 -13.76 4.92
C HIS A 6 5.31 -13.07 4.35
N TYR A 7 5.19 -11.75 4.53
CA TYR A 7 4.08 -10.95 4.06
C TYR A 7 4.39 -10.15 2.79
N ILE A 8 3.45 -10.15 1.84
CA ILE A 8 3.46 -9.28 0.66
C ILE A 8 2.32 -8.27 0.79
N PHE A 9 2.62 -6.99 0.56
CA PHE A 9 1.64 -5.92 0.59
C PHE A 9 1.35 -5.42 -0.83
N ALA A 10 0.07 -5.44 -1.19
CA ALA A 10 -0.47 -4.80 -2.36
C ALA A 10 -1.13 -3.48 -1.93
N CYS A 11 -0.59 -2.35 -2.37
CA CYS A 11 -1.02 -1.02 -1.97
C CYS A 11 -1.67 -0.29 -3.15
N GLY A 12 -2.94 0.08 -3.03
CA GLY A 12 -3.66 0.84 -4.03
C GLY A 12 -3.90 0.06 -5.33
N GLY A 13 -3.88 0.77 -6.47
CA GLY A 13 -4.15 0.23 -7.79
C GLY A 13 -5.43 0.77 -8.43
N PHE A 14 -5.93 0.05 -9.43
CA PHE A 14 -7.15 0.36 -10.18
C PHE A 14 -7.90 -0.94 -10.48
N ASP A 15 -9.15 -1.04 -10.06
CA ASP A 15 -9.96 -2.27 -10.21
C ASP A 15 -10.73 -2.34 -11.54
N GLY A 16 -10.49 -1.41 -12.46
CA GLY A 16 -11.25 -1.25 -13.69
C GLY A 16 -12.35 -0.18 -13.62
N THR A 17 -12.69 0.27 -12.41
CA THR A 17 -13.73 1.29 -12.16
C THR A 17 -13.19 2.46 -11.35
N ILE A 18 -12.52 2.19 -10.23
CA ILE A 18 -12.01 3.22 -9.31
C ILE A 18 -10.54 3.02 -8.97
N HIS A 19 -9.89 4.15 -8.66
CA HIS A 19 -8.56 4.17 -8.08
C HIS A 19 -8.67 3.82 -6.60
N LEU A 20 -7.77 2.96 -6.12
CA LEU A 20 -7.88 2.36 -4.79
C LEU A 20 -6.92 3.03 -3.81
N SER A 21 -7.37 3.19 -2.57
CA SER A 21 -6.51 3.41 -1.41
C SER A 21 -6.41 2.18 -0.52
N SER A 22 -7.15 1.12 -0.85
CA SER A 22 -7.13 -0.14 -0.11
C SER A 22 -5.74 -0.77 -0.14
N VAL A 23 -5.42 -1.45 0.96
CA VAL A 23 -4.16 -2.16 1.12
C VAL A 23 -4.50 -3.53 1.66
N GLU A 24 -3.95 -4.54 1.01
CA GLU A 24 -4.12 -5.92 1.41
C GLU A 24 -2.77 -6.60 1.55
N ARG A 25 -2.69 -7.50 2.52
CA ARG A 25 -1.49 -8.23 2.87
C ARG A 25 -1.73 -9.72 2.65
N TYR A 26 -0.87 -10.32 1.84
CA TYR A 26 -0.79 -11.76 1.67
C TYR A 26 0.16 -12.37 2.69
N ASP A 27 -0.30 -13.39 3.39
CA ASP A 27 0.51 -14.25 4.25
C ASP A 27 0.89 -15.53 3.50
N SER A 28 2.18 -15.69 3.18
CA SER A 28 2.66 -16.87 2.45
C SER A 28 2.67 -18.18 3.26
N GLN A 29 2.54 -18.12 4.59
CA GLN A 29 2.46 -19.31 5.45
C GLN A 29 1.04 -19.86 5.51
N THR A 30 0.04 -18.98 5.53
CA THR A 30 -1.38 -19.38 5.59
C THR A 30 -2.07 -19.36 4.23
N ASN A 31 -1.42 -18.80 3.21
CA ASN A 31 -1.96 -18.60 1.88
C ASN A 31 -3.27 -17.80 1.89
N GLN A 32 -3.30 -16.72 2.67
CA GLN A 32 -4.49 -15.86 2.83
C GLN A 32 -4.15 -14.41 2.55
N TRP A 33 -5.12 -13.70 1.97
CA TRP A 33 -5.11 -12.25 1.88
C TRP A 33 -5.94 -11.67 3.03
N THR A 34 -5.50 -10.55 3.58
CA THR A 34 -6.21 -9.82 4.63
C THR A 34 -6.11 -8.33 4.38
N ASN A 35 -7.23 -7.62 4.49
CA ASN A 35 -7.23 -6.16 4.44
C ASN A 35 -6.51 -5.60 5.67
N VAL A 36 -5.68 -4.59 5.45
CA VAL A 36 -5.07 -3.76 6.49
C VAL A 36 -5.62 -2.34 6.36
N THR A 37 -5.20 -1.42 7.24
CA THR A 37 -5.62 -0.03 7.15
C THR A 37 -5.31 0.53 5.76
N SER A 38 -6.30 1.18 5.16
CA SER A 38 -6.17 1.81 3.84
C SER A 38 -5.34 3.08 3.91
N MET A 39 -4.65 3.43 2.82
CA MET A 39 -4.00 4.73 2.68
C MET A 39 -5.02 5.86 2.76
N SER A 40 -4.55 7.05 3.11
CA SER A 40 -5.36 8.27 3.16
C SER A 40 -5.70 8.77 1.75
N VAL A 41 -4.81 8.53 0.79
CA VAL A 41 -4.99 8.92 -0.61
C VAL A 41 -5.03 7.68 -1.50
N ARG A 42 -5.86 7.74 -2.56
CA ARG A 42 -5.89 6.70 -3.60
C ARG A 42 -4.62 6.80 -4.42
N ARG A 43 -3.98 5.68 -4.73
CA ARG A 43 -2.72 5.67 -5.49
C ARG A 43 -2.72 4.51 -6.48
N CYS A 44 -2.56 4.81 -7.77
CA CYS A 44 -2.14 3.83 -8.76
C CYS A 44 -0.83 4.27 -9.43
N TYR A 45 -0.14 3.36 -10.12
CA TYR A 45 1.16 3.61 -10.75
C TYR A 45 2.23 4.18 -9.78
N CYS A 46 2.09 3.90 -8.49
CA CYS A 46 2.98 4.36 -7.44
C CYS A 46 4.20 3.44 -7.27
N GLY A 47 5.28 3.98 -6.73
CA GLY A 47 6.40 3.19 -6.21
C GLY A 47 6.13 2.73 -4.79
N SER A 48 6.68 1.58 -4.39
CA SER A 48 6.63 1.12 -2.99
C SER A 48 7.96 0.51 -2.56
N ALA A 49 8.39 0.78 -1.33
CA ALA A 49 9.65 0.25 -0.78
C ALA A 49 9.54 -0.05 0.72
N PHE A 50 10.25 -1.07 1.19
CA PHE A 50 10.43 -1.33 2.62
C PHE A 50 11.72 -0.65 3.10
N ILE A 51 11.59 0.32 4.00
CA ILE A 51 12.70 1.15 4.46
C ILE A 51 12.58 1.35 5.96
N ARG A 52 13.63 1.00 6.71
CA ARG A 52 13.73 1.18 8.17
C ARG A 52 12.53 0.62 8.95
N GLY A 53 12.08 -0.59 8.58
CA GLY A 53 10.97 -1.25 9.28
C GLY A 53 9.57 -0.80 8.85
N ARG A 54 9.45 0.04 7.82
CA ARG A 54 8.17 0.60 7.36
C ARG A 54 8.00 0.46 5.85
N ILE A 55 6.76 0.47 5.37
CA ILE A 55 6.47 0.50 3.93
C ILE A 55 6.22 1.95 3.53
N ALA A 56 6.99 2.46 2.57
CA ALA A 56 6.73 3.74 1.93
C ALA A 56 6.02 3.52 0.59
N VAL A 57 4.96 4.26 0.32
CA VAL A 57 4.28 4.34 -0.98
C VAL A 57 4.42 5.76 -1.52
N ILE A 58 5.07 5.90 -2.67
CA ILE A 58 5.60 7.17 -3.18
C ILE A 58 4.88 7.54 -4.48
N GLY A 59 4.35 8.76 -4.52
CA GLY A 59 3.69 9.34 -5.67
C GLY A 59 2.49 8.53 -6.15
N GLY A 60 2.32 8.48 -7.47
CA GLY A 60 1.23 7.80 -8.15
C GLY A 60 0.19 8.77 -8.71
N TYR A 61 -0.98 8.23 -9.03
CA TYR A 61 -2.13 8.97 -9.54
C TYR A 61 -3.38 8.62 -8.73
N ASP A 62 -4.13 9.63 -8.27
CA ASP A 62 -5.31 9.45 -7.41
C ASP A 62 -6.64 9.34 -8.17
N GLY A 63 -6.59 9.37 -9.50
CA GLY A 63 -7.75 9.46 -10.37
C GLY A 63 -8.02 10.86 -10.92
N THR A 64 -7.35 11.89 -10.38
CA THR A 64 -7.48 13.30 -10.78
C THR A 64 -6.13 13.95 -11.09
N SER A 65 -5.10 13.69 -10.27
CA SER A 65 -3.80 14.34 -10.34
C SER A 65 -2.64 13.39 -10.04
N LEU A 66 -1.46 13.72 -10.58
CA LEU A 66 -0.22 13.07 -10.19
C LEU A 66 0.20 13.55 -8.80
N LEU A 67 0.63 12.62 -7.97
CA LEU A 67 1.00 12.87 -6.58
C LEU A 67 2.51 13.05 -6.46
N ASP A 68 2.92 14.06 -5.70
CA ASP A 68 4.30 14.30 -5.25
C ASP A 68 4.51 13.89 -3.77
N THR A 69 3.47 13.34 -3.15
CA THR A 69 3.46 12.93 -1.74
C THR A 69 3.89 11.48 -1.54
N VAL A 70 4.32 11.18 -0.32
CA VAL A 70 4.62 9.83 0.17
C VAL A 70 3.75 9.53 1.39
N GLU A 71 3.30 8.29 1.52
CA GLU A 71 2.68 7.77 2.75
C GLU A 71 3.51 6.62 3.28
N VAL A 72 3.66 6.53 4.60
CA VAL A 72 4.47 5.53 5.28
C VAL A 72 3.63 4.72 6.25
N TYR A 73 3.63 3.40 6.08
CA TYR A 73 2.88 2.45 6.88
C TYR A 73 3.76 1.84 7.99
N ASP A 74 3.22 1.85 9.20
CA ASP A 74 3.76 1.19 10.38
C ASP A 74 2.97 -0.11 10.65
N SER A 75 3.59 -1.27 10.40
CA SER A 75 2.92 -2.57 10.52
C SER A 75 2.62 -2.98 11.95
N ASP A 76 3.29 -2.40 12.94
CA ASP A 76 3.03 -2.70 14.35
C ASP A 76 1.78 -1.99 14.85
N LYS A 77 1.45 -0.84 14.24
CA LYS A 77 0.29 -0.03 14.57
C LYS A 77 -0.89 -0.19 13.61
N ASP A 78 -0.63 -0.73 12.42
CA ASP A 78 -1.59 -0.76 11.31
C ASP A 78 -2.09 0.66 10.96
N GLU A 79 -1.16 1.59 10.81
CA GLU A 79 -1.44 3.02 10.58
C GLU A 79 -0.53 3.61 9.50
N TRP A 80 -1.05 4.62 8.78
CA TRP A 80 -0.32 5.42 7.79
C TRP A 80 0.03 6.80 8.35
N THR A 81 1.19 7.33 7.97
CA THR A 81 1.63 8.71 8.25
C THR A 81 2.18 9.40 7.02
#